data_AF-A0A4R2T2E4-F1
#
_entry.id   AF-A0A4R2T2E4-F1
#
_cell.length_a   1.000
_cell.length_b   1.000
_cell.length_c   1.000
_cell.angle_alpha   90.00
_cell.angle_beta   90.00
_cell.angle_gamma   90.00
#
_symmetry.space_group_name_H-M   'P 1'
#
loop_
_entity.id
_entity.type
_entity.pdbx_description
1 polymer ?
#
loop_
_entity_poly.entity_id
_entity_poly.type
_entity_poly.pdbx_seq_one_letter_code
_entity_poly.pdbx_strand_id
1 'polypeptide(L)'
;MADASSTRTAGIASGSFVRDFIAKLVSEGYRSLPPRDPHVGRGLRRVVEMLDEEVSRILEQGNAIGTVRPWIETGNRLRLSSTGGVENWEHALRAAQPATTSTGSPGRELLTFGIDEERARSELDHLDPAYREFLNSVAAEFIARADRAE
;
A
#
# COMPACT_ATOMS: atom_id res chain seq x y z
N MET A 1 -8.05 -8.48 28.97
CA MET A 1 -7.64 -7.38 28.08
C MET A 1 -7.38 -7.99 26.73
N ALA A 2 -8.31 -7.81 25.78
CA ALA A 2 -8.16 -8.36 24.44
C ALA A 2 -7.14 -7.55 23.65
N ASP A 3 -6.34 -8.29 22.91
CA ASP A 3 -5.07 -7.96 22.29
C ASP A 3 -5.27 -7.06 21.07
N ALA A 4 -5.03 -5.74 21.22
CA ALA A 4 -5.10 -4.79 20.11
C ALA A 4 -4.05 -5.05 19.02
N SER A 5 -3.03 -5.88 19.32
CA SER A 5 -1.97 -6.25 18.39
C SER A 5 -2.36 -7.42 17.50
N SER A 6 -3.25 -8.32 17.96
CA SER A 6 -3.83 -9.37 17.10
C SER A 6 -4.65 -8.79 15.94
N THR A 7 -5.29 -7.63 16.12
CA THR A 7 -6.22 -7.08 15.12
C THR A 7 -5.52 -6.36 13.98
N ARG A 8 -4.40 -5.65 14.24
CA ARG A 8 -3.60 -4.99 13.18
C ARG A 8 -2.95 -5.98 12.21
N THR A 9 -2.62 -7.18 12.67
CA THR A 9 -1.93 -8.18 11.84
C THR A 9 -2.83 -8.81 10.78
N ALA A 10 -4.16 -8.84 11.00
CA ALA A 10 -5.11 -9.45 10.07
C ALA A 10 -5.13 -8.77 8.69
N GLY A 11 -4.87 -7.46 8.63
CA GLY A 11 -4.85 -6.69 7.38
C GLY A 11 -3.55 -6.76 6.57
N ILE A 12 -2.46 -7.33 7.11
CA ILE A 12 -1.12 -7.31 6.50
C ILE A 12 -0.70 -8.68 5.94
N ALA A 13 -1.58 -9.68 5.97
CA ALA A 13 -1.32 -10.97 5.33
C ALA A 13 -0.88 -10.75 3.87
N SER A 14 0.32 -11.23 3.54
CA SER A 14 1.10 -10.72 2.42
C SER A 14 0.33 -10.76 1.08
N GLY A 15 -0.18 -9.60 0.66
CA GLY A 15 -1.05 -9.46 -0.51
C GLY A 15 -2.29 -8.57 -0.27
N SER A 16 -2.84 -8.55 0.95
CA SER A 16 -3.98 -7.68 1.27
C SER A 16 -3.58 -6.20 1.30
N PHE A 17 -2.43 -5.85 1.87
CA PHE A 17 -2.02 -4.45 2.00
C PHE A 17 -2.03 -3.67 0.68
N VAL A 18 -1.52 -4.26 -0.41
CA VAL A 18 -1.47 -3.55 -1.71
C VAL A 18 -2.87 -3.38 -2.28
N ARG A 19 -3.75 -4.38 -2.12
CA ARG A 19 -5.15 -4.29 -2.51
C ARG A 19 -5.89 -3.24 -1.69
N ASP A 20 -5.72 -3.26 -0.38
CA ASP A 20 -6.34 -2.32 0.55
C ASP A 20 -5.84 -0.89 0.26
N PHE A 21 -4.54 -0.74 -0.05
CA PHE A 21 -3.96 0.51 -0.49
C PHE A 21 -4.56 1.00 -1.82
N ILE A 22 -4.72 0.13 -2.83
CA ILE A 22 -5.40 0.47 -4.08
C ILE A 22 -6.85 0.89 -3.81
N ALA A 23 -7.60 0.12 -3.02
CA ALA A 23 -8.96 0.45 -2.63
C ALA A 23 -9.00 1.83 -1.94
N LYS A 24 -8.06 2.10 -1.04
CA LYS A 24 -7.96 3.40 -0.39
C LYS A 24 -7.70 4.53 -1.39
N LEU A 25 -6.77 4.38 -2.31
CA LEU A 25 -6.51 5.36 -3.37
C LEU A 25 -7.75 5.60 -4.24
N VAL A 26 -8.41 4.54 -4.69
CA VAL A 26 -9.63 4.65 -5.51
C VAL A 26 -10.76 5.34 -4.76
N SER A 27 -10.93 5.06 -3.46
CA SER A 27 -11.93 5.72 -2.62
C SER A 27 -11.71 7.23 -2.47
N GLU A 28 -10.47 7.69 -2.67
CA GLU A 28 -10.06 9.11 -2.68
C GLU A 28 -9.98 9.69 -4.10
N GLY A 29 -10.45 8.97 -5.12
CA GLY A 29 -10.50 9.42 -6.51
C GLY A 29 -9.26 9.09 -7.36
N TYR A 30 -8.23 8.47 -6.80
CA TYR A 30 -7.05 8.02 -7.54
C TYR A 30 -7.34 6.72 -8.29
N ARG A 31 -7.71 6.83 -9.57
CA ARG A 31 -8.05 5.66 -10.42
C ARG A 31 -6.87 5.10 -11.20
N SER A 32 -5.73 5.77 -11.17
CA SER A 32 -4.54 5.32 -11.88
C SER A 32 -3.26 5.90 -11.30
N LEU A 33 -2.15 5.19 -11.49
CA LEU A 33 -0.81 5.64 -11.08
C LEU A 33 0.19 5.50 -12.23
N PRO A 34 0.97 6.54 -12.55
CA PRO A 34 2.18 6.42 -13.37
C PRO A 34 3.37 6.03 -12.47
N PRO A 35 3.76 4.75 -12.35
CA PRO A 35 4.71 4.32 -11.31
C PRO A 35 6.11 4.90 -11.51
N ARG A 36 6.47 5.13 -12.77
CA ARG A 36 7.75 5.71 -13.20
C ARG A 36 7.82 7.23 -13.06
N ASP A 37 6.72 7.87 -12.66
CA ASP A 37 6.74 9.29 -12.32
C ASP A 37 7.59 9.49 -11.03
N PRO A 38 8.58 10.41 -11.02
CA PRO A 38 9.42 10.63 -9.85
C PRO A 38 8.65 11.03 -8.58
N HIS A 39 7.53 11.76 -8.71
CA HIS A 39 6.67 12.14 -7.60
C HIS A 39 5.94 10.94 -7.02
N VAL A 40 5.40 10.08 -7.89
CA VAL A 40 4.81 8.79 -7.49
C VAL A 40 5.87 7.91 -6.82
N GLY A 41 7.08 7.83 -7.38
CA GLY A 41 8.19 7.09 -6.78
C GLY A 41 8.56 7.59 -5.37
N ARG A 42 8.53 8.91 -5.14
CA ARG A 42 8.70 9.49 -3.79
C ARG A 42 7.55 9.12 -2.85
N GLY A 43 6.31 9.14 -3.33
CA GLY A 43 5.16 8.66 -2.58
C GLY A 43 5.30 7.19 -2.18
N LEU A 44 5.62 6.32 -3.14
CA LEU A 44 5.80 4.87 -2.91
C LEU A 44 6.95 4.57 -1.94
N ARG A 45 8.04 5.34 -2.00
CA ARG A 45 9.12 5.25 -1.01
C ARG A 45 8.62 5.59 0.38
N ARG A 46 7.85 6.67 0.52
CA ARG A 46 7.29 7.07 1.81
C ARG A 46 6.39 5.98 2.40
N VAL A 47 5.59 5.30 1.58
CA VAL A 47 4.76 4.18 2.04
C VAL A 47 5.62 3.09 2.70
N VAL A 48 6.78 2.76 2.12
CA VAL A 48 7.70 1.77 2.69
C VAL A 48 8.32 2.28 4.00
N GLU A 49 8.72 3.54 4.07
CA GLU A 49 9.23 4.15 5.31
C GLU A 49 8.18 4.09 6.44
N MET A 50 6.91 4.33 6.13
CA MET A 50 5.82 4.23 7.11
C MET A 50 5.58 2.79 7.58
N LEU A 51 5.79 1.79 6.72
CA LEU A 51 5.78 0.38 7.13
C LEU A 51 6.95 0.08 8.09
N ASP A 52 8.15 0.62 7.83
CA ASP A 52 9.30 0.46 8.72
C ASP A 52 9.10 1.16 10.08
N GLU A 53 8.50 2.36 10.07
CA GLU A 53 8.11 3.11 11.27
C GLU A 53 7.10 2.33 12.12
N GLU A 54 6.09 1.75 11.47
CA GLU A 54 5.07 0.94 12.13
C GLU A 54 5.66 -0.36 12.70
N VAL A 55 6.56 -1.03 11.97
CA VAL A 55 7.33 -2.18 12.48
C VAL A 55 8.08 -1.81 13.75
N SER A 56 8.79 -0.69 13.74
CA SER A 56 9.58 -0.22 14.89
C SER A 56 8.67 0.05 16.10
N ARG A 57 7.54 0.72 15.87
CA ARG A 57 6.53 0.99 16.91
C ARG A 57 5.94 -0.29 17.52
N ILE A 58 5.60 -1.27 16.69
CA ILE A 58 5.04 -2.55 17.17
C ILE A 58 6.09 -3.31 18.01
N LEU A 59 7.37 -3.27 17.61
CA LEU A 59 8.48 -3.87 18.36
C LEU A 59 8.71 -3.18 19.71
N GLU A 60 8.69 -1.84 19.75
CA GLU A 60 8.84 -1.05 20.98
C GLU A 60 7.71 -1.32 21.99
N GLN A 61 6.53 -1.68 21.51
CA GLN A 61 5.39 -2.09 22.34
C GLN A 61 5.53 -3.51 22.94
N GLY A 62 6.63 -4.22 22.67
CA GLY A 62 6.91 -5.54 23.22
C GLY A 62 6.14 -6.68 22.54
N ASN A 63 5.63 -6.47 21.32
CA ASN A 63 4.91 -7.49 20.59
C ASN A 63 5.81 -8.63 20.11
N ALA A 64 5.23 -9.83 19.99
CA ALA A 64 5.93 -10.99 19.48
C ALA A 64 6.35 -10.80 18.02
N ILE A 65 7.50 -11.38 17.65
CA ILE A 65 8.02 -11.33 16.28
C ILE A 65 7.03 -11.88 15.25
N GLY A 66 6.20 -12.85 15.63
CA GLY A 66 5.14 -13.41 14.77
C GLY A 66 4.11 -12.38 14.33
N THR A 67 3.80 -11.39 15.17
CA THR A 67 2.88 -10.27 14.89
C THR A 67 3.51 -9.26 13.92
N VAL A 68 4.82 -9.06 14.03
CA VAL A 68 5.60 -8.07 13.24
C VAL A 68 6.03 -8.64 11.89
N ARG A 69 6.26 -9.95 11.81
CA ARG A 69 6.80 -10.61 10.62
C ARG A 69 6.03 -10.30 9.32
N PRO A 70 4.68 -10.31 9.28
CA PRO A 70 3.94 -9.93 8.08
C PRO A 70 4.22 -8.50 7.59
N TRP A 71 4.47 -7.57 8.52
CA TRP A 71 4.80 -6.18 8.20
C TRP A 71 6.18 -6.06 7.56
N ILE A 72 7.16 -6.74 8.14
CA ILE A 72 8.52 -6.82 7.60
C ILE A 72 8.50 -7.45 6.20
N GLU A 73 7.76 -8.54 6.02
CA GLU A 73 7.65 -9.21 4.72
C GLU A 73 6.98 -8.32 3.67
N THR A 74 5.92 -7.59 4.05
CA THR A 74 5.28 -6.60 3.18
C THR A 74 6.25 -5.48 2.81
N GLY A 75 6.93 -4.87 3.78
CA GLY A 75 7.91 -3.80 3.53
C GLY A 75 9.05 -4.25 2.61
N ASN A 76 9.60 -5.45 2.85
CA ASN A 76 10.67 -6.00 2.02
C ASN A 76 10.23 -6.27 0.58
N ARG A 77 8.98 -6.73 0.37
CA ARG A 77 8.43 -6.97 -0.98
C ARG A 77 8.16 -5.69 -1.75
N LEU A 78 7.88 -4.59 -1.06
CA LEU A 78 7.53 -3.30 -1.67
C LEU A 78 8.71 -2.33 -1.76
N ARG A 79 9.82 -2.64 -1.09
CA ARG A 79 11.02 -1.79 -1.11
C ARG A 79 11.48 -1.52 -2.55
N LEU A 80 11.88 -0.28 -2.82
CA LEU A 80 12.45 0.09 -4.11
C LEU A 80 13.73 -0.74 -4.36
N SER A 81 14.06 -0.98 -5.63
CA SER A 81 15.29 -1.66 -5.99
C SER A 81 16.51 -0.86 -5.54
N SER A 82 17.69 -1.49 -5.49
CA SER A 82 18.93 -0.85 -5.06
C SER A 82 19.33 0.38 -5.91
N THR A 83 18.80 0.47 -7.13
CA THR A 83 18.95 1.61 -8.05
C THR A 83 17.85 2.67 -7.90
N GLY A 84 16.93 2.50 -6.93
CA GLY A 84 15.79 3.39 -6.71
C GLY A 84 14.61 3.14 -7.65
N GLY A 85 14.61 2.03 -8.40
CA GLY A 85 13.51 1.64 -9.27
C GLY A 85 12.30 1.14 -8.49
N VAL A 86 11.14 1.24 -9.14
CA VAL A 86 9.82 0.93 -8.56
C VAL A 86 9.28 -0.43 -9.03
N GLU A 87 10.14 -1.30 -9.57
CA GLU A 87 9.73 -2.56 -10.22
C GLU A 87 8.95 -3.48 -9.29
N ASN A 88 9.36 -3.52 -8.02
CA ASN A 88 8.68 -4.27 -6.96
C ASN A 88 7.24 -3.77 -6.72
N TRP A 89 7.07 -2.45 -6.72
CA TRP A 89 5.75 -1.83 -6.64
C TRP A 89 4.93 -2.07 -7.91
N GLU A 90 5.51 -1.92 -9.09
CA GLU A 90 4.83 -2.22 -10.36
C GLU A 90 4.30 -3.66 -10.38
N HIS A 91 5.15 -4.62 -9.99
CA HIS A 91 4.77 -6.02 -9.87
C HIS A 91 3.65 -6.23 -8.85
N ALA A 92 3.78 -5.68 -7.65
CA ALA A 92 2.80 -5.84 -6.58
C ALA A 92 1.45 -5.20 -6.93
N LEU A 93 1.46 -3.99 -7.51
CA LEU A 93 0.26 -3.29 -7.97
C LEU A 93 -0.46 -4.09 -9.05
N ARG A 94 0.27 -4.64 -10.03
CA ARG A 94 -0.32 -5.49 -11.08
C ARG A 94 -0.86 -6.79 -10.53
N ALA A 95 -0.14 -7.45 -9.63
CA ALA A 95 -0.56 -8.71 -9.01
C ALA A 95 -1.81 -8.53 -8.13
N ALA A 96 -2.03 -7.34 -7.57
CA ALA A 96 -3.21 -7.00 -6.78
C ALA A 96 -4.45 -6.71 -7.64
N GLN A 97 -4.29 -6.52 -8.96
CA GLN A 97 -5.44 -6.32 -9.84
C GLN A 97 -6.07 -7.66 -10.24
N PRO A 98 -7.41 -7.78 -10.25
CA PRO A 98 -8.06 -8.88 -10.94
C PRO A 98 -7.62 -8.88 -12.41
N ALA A 99 -7.44 -10.07 -12.99
CA ALA A 99 -6.72 -10.36 -14.26
C ALA A 99 -7.25 -9.69 -15.55
N THR A 100 -8.04 -8.62 -15.47
CA THR A 100 -8.84 -8.03 -16.55
C THR A 100 -8.27 -6.78 -17.20
N THR A 101 -7.09 -6.28 -16.82
CA THR A 101 -6.52 -5.06 -17.41
C THR A 101 -5.18 -5.32 -18.09
N SER A 102 -5.24 -5.87 -19.31
CA SER A 102 -4.11 -5.86 -20.24
C SER A 102 -4.57 -5.42 -21.62
N THR A 103 -4.46 -4.12 -21.88
CA THR A 103 -4.26 -3.57 -23.24
C THR A 103 -3.69 -2.15 -23.11
N GLY A 104 -2.37 -1.97 -23.24
CA GLY A 104 -1.79 -0.62 -23.35
C GLY A 104 -0.27 -0.52 -23.34
N SER A 105 0.33 -0.50 -24.54
CA SER A 105 1.68 -0.05 -24.96
C SER A 105 2.83 0.16 -23.94
N PRO A 106 4.03 -0.41 -24.18
CA PRO A 106 5.18 -0.48 -23.26
C PRO A 106 5.96 0.83 -23.00
N GLY A 107 5.38 2.01 -23.28
CA GLY A 107 6.10 3.28 -23.26
C GLY A 107 6.00 4.10 -21.97
N ARG A 108 4.83 4.09 -21.33
CA ARG A 108 4.50 4.83 -20.09
C ARG A 108 3.25 4.20 -19.48
N GLU A 109 3.36 2.98 -18.98
CA GLU A 109 2.20 2.22 -18.50
C GLU A 109 1.65 2.85 -17.21
N LEU A 110 0.71 3.77 -17.42
CA LEU A 110 -0.27 4.18 -16.43
C LEU A 110 -0.98 2.91 -15.92
N LEU A 111 -0.79 2.57 -14.65
CA LEU A 111 -1.51 1.48 -14.00
C LEU A 111 -2.90 1.97 -13.66
N THR A 112 -3.91 1.51 -14.38
CA THR A 112 -5.32 1.82 -14.10
C THR A 112 -5.89 0.79 -13.15
N PHE A 113 -6.60 1.22 -12.11
CA PHE A 113 -7.22 0.33 -11.14
C PHE A 113 -8.61 -0.12 -11.62
N GLY A 114 -8.81 -1.43 -11.71
CA GLY A 114 -10.06 -2.03 -12.20
C GLY A 114 -11.20 -2.13 -11.16
N ILE A 115 -11.02 -1.52 -9.99
CA ILE A 115 -12.04 -1.47 -8.92
C ILE A 115 -12.73 -0.10 -8.97
N ASP A 116 -14.06 -0.08 -8.83
CA ASP A 116 -14.81 1.17 -8.70
C ASP A 116 -14.81 1.69 -7.25
N GLU A 117 -15.25 2.94 -7.07
CA GLU A 117 -15.22 3.64 -5.79
C GLU A 117 -16.15 3.04 -4.73
N GLU A 118 -17.30 2.50 -5.14
CA GLU A 118 -18.27 1.87 -4.23
C GLU A 118 -17.71 0.56 -3.69
N ARG A 119 -17.17 -0.29 -4.56
CA ARG A 119 -16.49 -1.52 -4.21
C ARG A 119 -15.25 -1.25 -3.38
N ALA A 120 -14.48 -0.22 -3.72
CA ALA A 120 -13.32 0.19 -2.93
C ALA A 120 -13.72 0.58 -1.49
N ARG A 121 -14.78 1.37 -1.30
CA ARG A 121 -15.31 1.69 0.04
C ARG A 121 -15.75 0.44 0.79
N SER A 122 -16.49 -0.45 0.13
CA SER A 122 -16.94 -1.71 0.73
C SER A 122 -15.77 -2.60 1.17
N GLU A 123 -14.68 -2.67 0.40
CA GLU A 123 -13.46 -3.39 0.81
C GLU A 123 -12.83 -2.81 2.08
N LEU A 124 -12.88 -1.49 2.25
CA LEU A 124 -12.33 -0.79 3.41
C LEU A 124 -13.21 -0.90 4.67
N ASP A 125 -14.51 -1.14 4.53
CA ASP A 125 -15.46 -1.19 5.65
C ASP A 125 -15.30 -2.42 6.55
N HIS A 126 -14.68 -3.47 6.04
CA HIS A 126 -14.40 -4.70 6.79
C HIS A 126 -13.04 -4.69 7.49
N LEU A 127 -12.23 -3.65 7.29
CA LEU A 127 -10.91 -3.54 7.89
C LEU A 127 -11.00 -3.23 9.39
N ASP A 128 -10.04 -3.78 10.13
CA ASP A 128 -9.83 -3.41 11.52
C ASP A 128 -9.64 -1.88 11.64
N PRO A 129 -10.27 -1.20 12.62
CA PRO A 129 -10.17 0.26 12.76
C PRO A 129 -8.74 0.78 12.85
N ALA A 130 -7.85 0.10 13.58
CA ALA A 130 -6.48 0.56 13.74
C ALA A 130 -5.65 0.36 12.45
N TYR A 131 -5.91 -0.73 11.72
CA TYR A 131 -5.35 -0.93 10.39
C TYR A 131 -5.88 0.11 9.38
N ARG A 132 -7.18 0.41 9.42
CA ARG A 132 -7.82 1.42 8.57
C ARG A 132 -7.25 2.82 8.82
N GLU A 133 -6.98 3.17 10.07
CA GLU A 133 -6.34 4.44 10.44
C GLU A 133 -4.89 4.54 9.89
N PHE A 134 -4.12 3.45 10.03
CA PHE A 134 -2.79 3.37 9.42
C PHE A 134 -2.86 3.53 7.90
N LEU A 135 -3.78 2.81 7.24
CA LEU A 135 -3.96 2.86 5.80
C LEU A 135 -4.39 4.26 5.31
N ASN A 136 -5.26 4.94 6.06
CA ASN A 136 -5.63 6.33 5.79
C ASN A 136 -4.40 7.25 5.83
N SER A 137 -3.55 7.09 6.85
CA SER A 137 -2.33 7.89 7.02
C SER A 137 -1.36 7.64 5.87
N VAL A 138 -1.16 6.36 5.50
CA VAL A 138 -0.29 5.95 4.40
C VAL A 138 -0.76 6.53 3.06
N ALA A 139 -2.06 6.44 2.76
CA ALA A 139 -2.62 6.98 1.52
C ALA A 139 -2.53 8.51 1.46
N ALA A 140 -2.82 9.21 2.56
CA ALA A 140 -2.67 10.66 2.63
C ALA A 140 -1.22 11.11 2.40
N GLU A 141 -0.25 10.44 3.02
CA GLU A 141 1.17 10.73 2.87
C GLU A 141 1.70 10.42 1.46
N PHE A 142 1.17 9.37 0.82
CA PHE A 142 1.43 9.05 -0.58
C PHE A 142 0.90 10.17 -1.49
N ILE A 143 -0.39 10.50 -1.37
CA ILE A 143 -1.08 11.53 -2.16
C ILE A 143 -0.36 12.87 -2.04
N ALA A 144 -0.04 13.30 -0.83
CA ALA A 144 0.65 14.56 -0.57
C ALA A 144 2.04 14.65 -1.22
N ARG A 145 2.69 13.53 -1.53
CA ARG A 145 4.00 13.49 -2.22
C ARG A 145 3.86 13.30 -3.72
N ALA A 146 2.88 12.52 -4.15
CA ALA A 146 2.57 12.28 -5.55
C ALA A 146 2.04 13.56 -6.24
N ASP A 147 1.23 14.36 -5.54
CA ASP A 147 0.62 15.58 -6.08
C ASP A 147 1.49 16.84 -5.96
N ARG A 148 2.57 16.80 -5.19
CA ARG A 148 3.52 17.93 -5.10
C ARG A 148 4.38 17.99 -6.36
N ALA A 149 3.74 18.38 -7.47
CA ALA A 149 4.35 18.94 -8.65
C ALA A 149 4.46 20.46 -8.46
N GLU A 150 5.35 20.88 -7.57
CA GLU A 150 5.80 22.28 -7.46
C GLU A 150 7.33 22.31 -7.52
#